data_AF-A0A2V6LLP9-F1
#
_entry.id   AF-A0A2V6LLP9-F1
#
_cell.length_a   1.000
_cell.length_b   1.000
_cell.length_c   1.000
_cell.angle_alpha   90.00
_cell.angle_beta   90.00
_cell.angle_gamma   90.00
#
_symmetry.space_group_name_H-M   'P 1'
#
loop_
_entity.id
_entity.type
_entity.pdbx_description
1 polymer ?
#
loop_
_entity_poly.entity_id
_entity_poly.type
_entity_poly.pdbx_seq_one_letter_code
_entity_poly.pdbx_strand_id
1 'polypeptide(L)'
;MRETLKDRHVILCPTLVVFERYGRVFSHQLNLTREEQAWGNPEVIATLDVTKIPQDKLPQRIKDALAKPEEALDRIKKTYDIALPNLKKLEDAGVTIAAGTDAGNVGTIHGPALFREFQLMKQAGLTPMQILQCATVNAAKLFGGETGARVGKIDNGCFADLVILTSNPLDDIKNASEIHTVVKNGVVYPASQLIPAPH
;
A
#
# COMPACT_ATOMS: atom_id res chain seq x y z
N MET A 1 -10.14 23.71 25.56
CA MET A 1 -9.62 22.34 25.39
C MET A 1 -9.34 22.15 23.90
N ARG A 2 -8.14 21.71 23.49
CA ARG A 2 -7.88 21.36 22.07
C ARG A 2 -8.24 19.89 21.89
N GLU A 3 -9.16 19.59 20.99
CA GLU A 3 -9.56 18.22 20.65
C GLU A 3 -8.44 17.50 19.89
N THR A 4 -8.27 16.21 20.16
CA THR A 4 -7.26 15.37 19.49
C THR A 4 -7.77 14.84 18.14
N LEU A 5 -6.87 14.25 17.32
CA LEU A 5 -7.26 13.60 16.07
C LEU A 5 -8.29 12.47 16.29
N LYS A 6 -8.14 11.74 17.40
CA LYS A 6 -9.06 10.68 17.80
C LYS A 6 -10.46 11.22 18.09
N ASP A 7 -10.54 12.31 18.84
CA ASP A 7 -11.82 12.94 19.23
C ASP A 7 -12.60 13.44 18.01
N ARG A 8 -11.86 13.78 16.93
CA ARG A 8 -12.44 14.22 15.65
C ARG A 8 -12.70 13.09 14.66
N HIS A 9 -12.51 11.84 15.06
CA HIS A 9 -12.67 10.67 14.19
C HIS A 9 -11.86 10.76 12.88
N VAL A 10 -10.68 11.39 12.94
CA VAL A 10 -9.77 11.48 11.78
C VAL A 10 -9.26 10.09 11.45
N ILE A 11 -9.34 9.74 10.17
CA ILE A 11 -8.77 8.51 9.63
C ILE A 11 -7.48 8.87 8.90
N LEU A 12 -6.37 8.25 9.29
CA LEU A 12 -5.08 8.42 8.63
C LEU A 12 -4.87 7.32 7.60
N CYS A 13 -4.46 7.69 6.38
CA CYS A 13 -3.91 6.80 5.38
C CYS A 13 -2.41 7.12 5.20
N PRO A 14 -1.48 6.22 5.59
CA PRO A 14 -0.07 6.59 5.75
C PRO A 14 0.74 6.60 4.45
N THR A 15 0.34 5.82 3.43
CA THR A 15 0.94 5.78 2.08
C THR A 15 2.47 5.68 2.07
N LEU A 16 3.05 4.92 2.99
CA LEU A 16 4.49 4.87 3.26
C LEU A 16 5.30 4.43 2.03
N VAL A 17 4.76 3.49 1.26
CA VAL A 17 5.41 2.92 0.07
C VAL A 17 5.77 3.99 -0.96
N VAL A 18 5.00 5.08 -1.06
CA VAL A 18 5.22 6.18 -2.02
C VAL A 18 6.62 6.75 -1.89
N PHE A 19 7.07 7.01 -0.66
CA PHE A 19 8.37 7.64 -0.40
C PHE A 19 9.53 6.77 -0.89
N GLU A 20 9.45 5.47 -0.65
CA GLU A 20 10.42 4.50 -1.17
C GLU A 20 10.35 4.40 -2.70
N ARG A 21 9.16 4.38 -3.29
CA ARG A 21 9.01 4.24 -4.75
C ARG A 21 9.54 5.44 -5.53
N TYR A 22 9.25 6.66 -5.07
CA TYR A 22 9.83 7.86 -5.66
C TYR A 22 11.36 7.85 -5.59
N GLY A 23 11.92 7.61 -4.39
CA GLY A 23 13.37 7.64 -4.20
C GLY A 23 14.09 6.63 -5.09
N ARG A 24 13.56 5.40 -5.18
CA ARG A 24 14.17 4.31 -5.96
C ARG A 24 14.02 4.45 -7.46
N VAL A 25 12.90 4.98 -7.95
CA VAL A 25 12.74 5.26 -9.38
C VAL A 25 13.72 6.34 -9.81
N PHE A 26 13.79 7.44 -9.06
CA PHE A 26 14.68 8.57 -9.41
C PHE A 26 16.15 8.32 -9.13
N SER A 27 16.49 7.32 -8.32
CA SER A 27 17.86 6.85 -8.14
C SER A 27 18.26 5.75 -9.13
N HIS A 28 17.36 5.33 -10.03
CA HIS A 28 17.55 4.19 -10.95
C HIS A 28 17.85 2.86 -10.23
N GLN A 29 17.34 2.70 -9.00
CA GLN A 29 17.53 1.50 -8.17
C GLN A 29 16.17 0.90 -7.79
N LEU A 30 15.32 0.72 -8.80
CA LEU A 30 14.02 0.08 -8.62
C LEU A 30 14.20 -1.34 -8.09
N ASN A 31 13.48 -1.68 -7.01
CA ASN A 31 13.50 -3.00 -6.38
C ASN A 31 12.06 -3.51 -6.19
N LEU A 32 11.45 -3.97 -7.27
CA LEU A 32 10.07 -4.48 -7.19
C LEU A 32 10.00 -5.68 -6.24
N THR A 33 8.95 -5.75 -5.42
CA THR A 33 8.67 -6.93 -4.58
C THR A 33 8.28 -8.13 -5.45
N ARG A 34 8.20 -9.32 -4.85
CA ARG A 34 7.71 -10.53 -5.53
C ARG A 34 6.34 -10.29 -6.17
N GLU A 35 5.43 -9.66 -5.43
CA GLU A 35 4.06 -9.38 -5.87
C GLU A 35 4.04 -8.34 -7.00
N GLU A 36 4.88 -7.31 -6.91
CA GLU A 36 4.96 -6.28 -7.95
C GLU A 36 5.55 -6.81 -9.25
N GLN A 37 6.53 -7.72 -9.17
CA GLN A 37 7.06 -8.42 -10.34
C GLN A 37 6.03 -9.38 -10.94
N ALA A 38 5.29 -10.11 -10.09
CA ALA A 38 4.35 -11.12 -10.54
C ALA A 38 3.07 -10.52 -11.13
N TRP A 39 2.55 -9.44 -10.55
CA TRP A 39 1.19 -8.94 -10.82
C TRP A 39 1.16 -7.51 -11.34
N GLY A 40 2.29 -6.81 -11.33
CA GLY A 40 2.36 -5.45 -11.84
C GLY A 40 2.17 -5.43 -13.36
N ASN A 41 1.48 -4.41 -13.86
CA ASN A 41 1.31 -4.23 -15.29
C ASN A 41 2.69 -4.00 -15.94
N PRO A 42 3.12 -4.84 -16.91
CA PRO A 42 4.45 -4.76 -17.51
C PRO A 42 4.68 -3.45 -18.28
N GLU A 43 3.65 -2.89 -18.92
CA GLU A 43 3.75 -1.60 -19.60
C GLU A 43 3.99 -0.47 -18.59
N VAL A 44 3.27 -0.48 -17.47
CA VAL A 44 3.47 0.51 -16.40
C VAL A 44 4.88 0.37 -15.82
N ILE A 45 5.34 -0.84 -15.51
CA ILE A 45 6.69 -1.08 -15.01
C ILE A 45 7.74 -0.58 -16.00
N ALA A 46 7.56 -0.82 -17.30
CA ALA A 46 8.48 -0.34 -18.33
C ALA A 46 8.57 1.20 -18.37
N THR A 47 7.49 1.92 -18.04
CA THR A 47 7.51 3.39 -17.96
C THR A 47 8.29 3.94 -16.76
N LEU A 48 8.61 3.12 -15.77
CA LEU A 48 9.37 3.54 -14.58
C LEU A 48 10.85 3.76 -14.87
N ASP A 49 11.35 3.34 -16.03
CA ASP A 49 12.67 3.72 -16.51
C ASP A 49 12.67 5.16 -17.04
N VAL A 50 12.71 6.09 -16.09
CA VAL A 50 12.69 7.53 -16.35
C VAL A 50 13.91 8.04 -17.13
N THR A 51 14.97 7.23 -17.28
CA THR A 51 16.12 7.58 -18.15
C THR A 51 15.74 7.61 -19.63
N LYS A 52 14.71 6.87 -20.01
CA LYS A 52 14.21 6.80 -21.40
C LYS A 52 13.33 7.99 -21.78
N ILE A 53 12.95 8.83 -20.82
CA ILE A 53 12.14 10.02 -21.07
C ILE A 53 13.05 11.12 -21.65
N PRO A 54 12.70 11.75 -22.79
CA PRO A 54 13.45 12.87 -23.32
C PRO A 54 13.62 13.99 -22.29
N GLN A 55 14.87 14.42 -22.06
CA GLN A 55 15.21 15.35 -20.97
C GLN A 55 14.51 16.70 -21.13
N ASP A 56 14.29 17.17 -22.35
CA ASP A 56 13.54 18.40 -22.64
C ASP A 56 12.08 18.36 -22.16
N LYS A 57 11.50 17.16 -22.04
CA LYS A 57 10.12 16.94 -21.57
C LYS A 57 10.00 16.78 -20.06
N LEU A 58 11.12 16.63 -19.34
CA LEU A 58 11.09 16.45 -17.90
C LEU A 58 10.93 17.78 -17.16
N PRO A 59 10.03 17.86 -16.15
CA PRO A 59 9.98 19.00 -15.24
C PRO A 59 11.32 19.18 -14.50
N GLN A 60 11.71 20.42 -14.21
CA GLN A 60 13.01 20.72 -13.57
C GLN A 60 13.20 19.94 -12.26
N ARG A 61 12.15 19.84 -11.43
CA ARG A 61 12.18 19.06 -10.18
C ARG A 61 12.59 17.59 -10.37
N ILE A 62 12.25 17.00 -11.52
CA ILE A 62 12.60 15.61 -11.84
C ILE A 62 14.05 15.55 -12.29
N LYS A 63 14.49 16.46 -13.16
CA LYS A 63 15.90 16.58 -13.58
C LYS A 63 16.84 16.70 -12.38
N ASP A 64 16.49 17.56 -11.44
CA ASP A 64 17.28 17.78 -10.23
C ASP A 64 17.36 16.51 -9.37
N ALA A 65 16.26 15.75 -9.28
CA ALA A 65 16.24 14.49 -8.55
C ALA A 65 17.09 13.41 -9.23
N LEU A 66 17.01 13.29 -10.57
CA LEU A 66 17.82 12.34 -11.36
C LEU A 66 19.31 12.66 -11.30
N ALA A 67 19.68 13.94 -11.20
CA ALA A 67 21.07 14.35 -11.06
C ALA A 67 21.68 14.01 -9.68
N LYS A 68 20.87 13.62 -8.70
CA LYS A 68 21.26 13.41 -7.29
C LYS A 68 20.69 12.11 -6.72
N PRO A 69 21.04 10.94 -7.29
CA PRO A 69 20.45 9.66 -6.91
C PRO A 69 20.67 9.29 -5.44
N GLU A 70 21.84 9.60 -4.87
CA GLU A 70 22.14 9.33 -3.46
C GLU A 70 21.28 10.18 -2.51
N GLU A 71 20.99 11.43 -2.86
CA GLU A 71 20.07 12.27 -2.07
C GLU A 71 18.63 11.73 -2.12
N ALA A 72 18.23 11.13 -3.25
CA ALA A 72 16.90 10.51 -3.39
C ALA A 72 16.75 9.28 -2.49
N LEU A 73 17.80 8.45 -2.38
CA LEU A 73 17.83 7.28 -1.49
C LEU A 73 17.90 7.69 -0.01
N ASP A 74 18.75 8.65 0.34
CA ASP A 74 18.87 9.17 1.70
C ASP A 74 17.55 9.77 2.21
N ARG A 75 16.76 10.38 1.31
CA ARG A 75 15.42 10.88 1.62
C ARG A 75 14.46 9.79 2.07
N ILE A 76 14.56 8.57 1.52
CA ILE A 76 13.73 7.44 1.96
C ILE A 76 13.99 7.18 3.45
N LYS A 77 15.26 7.04 3.82
CA LYS A 77 15.67 6.78 5.21
C LYS A 77 15.21 7.90 6.14
N LYS A 78 15.51 9.15 5.82
CA LYS A 78 15.08 10.32 6.60
C LYS A 78 13.58 10.39 6.80
N THR A 79 12.81 9.99 5.77
CA THR A 79 11.34 9.97 5.85
C THR A 79 10.89 8.86 6.79
N TYR A 80 11.46 7.65 6.69
CA TYR A 80 11.11 6.52 7.53
C TYR A 80 11.51 6.69 9.00
N ASP A 81 12.62 7.37 9.28
CA ASP A 81 13.05 7.71 10.65
C ASP A 81 11.98 8.55 11.40
N ILE A 82 11.09 9.23 10.67
CA ILE A 82 10.00 10.04 11.23
C ILE A 82 8.65 9.34 11.06
N ALA A 83 8.33 8.87 9.86
CA ALA A 83 7.01 8.36 9.51
C ALA A 83 6.68 7.05 10.23
N LEU A 84 7.61 6.10 10.33
CA LEU A 84 7.35 4.80 10.96
C LEU A 84 7.07 4.94 12.47
N PRO A 85 7.91 5.65 13.27
CA PRO A 85 7.60 5.86 14.68
C PRO A 85 6.31 6.66 14.90
N ASN A 86 5.99 7.62 14.02
CA ASN A 86 4.76 8.40 14.13
C ASN A 86 3.52 7.55 13.84
N LEU A 87 3.56 6.67 12.85
CA LEU A 87 2.48 5.73 12.58
C LEU A 87 2.19 4.89 13.82
N LYS A 88 3.23 4.34 14.46
CA LYS A 88 3.07 3.54 15.69
C LYS A 88 2.46 4.34 16.84
N LYS A 89 2.93 5.57 17.06
CA LYS A 89 2.37 6.46 18.09
C LYS A 89 0.89 6.76 17.87
N LEU A 90 0.47 6.95 16.63
CA LEU A 90 -0.93 7.23 16.28
C LEU A 90 -1.81 5.98 16.48
N GLU A 91 -1.32 4.81 16.07
CA GLU A 91 -1.98 3.53 16.33
C GLU A 91 -2.13 3.29 17.86
N ASP A 92 -1.06 3.49 18.63
CA ASP A 92 -1.07 3.32 20.10
C ASP A 92 -1.99 4.32 20.81
N ALA A 93 -2.17 5.51 20.25
CA ALA A 93 -3.12 6.50 20.73
C ALA A 93 -4.58 6.14 20.37
N GLY A 94 -4.80 5.13 19.53
CA GLY A 94 -6.12 4.71 19.06
C GLY A 94 -6.71 5.60 17.96
N VAL A 95 -5.86 6.25 17.16
CA VAL A 95 -6.29 6.91 15.91
C VAL A 95 -6.64 5.82 14.89
N THR A 96 -7.72 6.00 14.13
CA THR A 96 -8.08 5.02 13.11
C THR A 96 -7.11 5.12 11.94
N ILE A 97 -6.43 4.02 11.62
CA ILE A 97 -5.55 3.91 10.47
C ILE A 97 -6.24 3.07 9.39
N ALA A 98 -6.27 3.57 8.16
CA ALA A 98 -6.68 2.83 6.96
C ALA A 98 -5.46 2.58 6.08
N ALA A 99 -5.29 1.34 5.61
CA ALA A 99 -4.19 1.02 4.71
C ALA A 99 -4.47 1.60 3.31
N GLY A 100 -3.45 2.19 2.69
CA GLY A 100 -3.52 2.68 1.33
C GLY A 100 -2.15 3.09 0.85
N THR A 101 -1.97 3.10 -0.47
CA THR A 101 -0.65 3.18 -1.11
C THR A 101 -0.45 4.45 -1.90
N ASP A 102 -1.52 5.18 -2.23
CA ASP A 102 -1.48 6.23 -3.27
C ASP A 102 -0.97 5.70 -4.63
N ALA A 103 -1.34 4.45 -4.96
CA ALA A 103 -1.00 3.83 -6.22
C ALA A 103 -1.46 4.66 -7.42
N GLY A 104 -0.63 4.68 -8.47
CA GLY A 104 -0.71 5.63 -9.58
C GLY A 104 0.38 6.69 -9.53
N ASN A 105 0.95 6.93 -8.34
CA ASN A 105 2.22 7.66 -8.21
C ASN A 105 3.40 6.89 -8.81
N VAL A 106 4.48 7.62 -9.07
CA VAL A 106 5.75 7.08 -9.61
C VAL A 106 6.21 5.87 -8.79
N GLY A 107 6.35 4.73 -9.48
CA GLY A 107 6.79 3.46 -8.92
C GLY A 107 5.77 2.73 -8.01
N THR A 108 4.62 3.32 -7.72
CA THR A 108 3.62 2.72 -6.83
C THR A 108 2.53 2.02 -7.64
N ILE A 109 2.70 0.73 -7.85
CA ILE A 109 1.90 -0.08 -8.77
C ILE A 109 0.52 -0.42 -8.17
N HIS A 110 -0.56 -0.20 -8.93
CA HIS A 110 -1.92 -0.56 -8.54
C HIS A 110 -2.07 -2.05 -8.26
N GLY A 111 -2.50 -2.39 -7.05
CA GLY A 111 -2.61 -3.77 -6.57
C GLY A 111 -1.43 -4.15 -5.67
N PRO A 112 -0.32 -4.67 -6.22
CA PRO A 112 0.72 -5.32 -5.43
C PRO A 112 1.51 -4.39 -4.49
N ALA A 113 1.53 -3.07 -4.73
CA ALA A 113 2.18 -2.13 -3.82
C ALA A 113 1.57 -2.15 -2.40
N LEU A 114 0.32 -2.62 -2.26
CA LEU A 114 -0.35 -2.75 -0.96
C LEU A 114 0.39 -3.72 -0.03
N PHE A 115 0.97 -4.79 -0.57
CA PHE A 115 1.72 -5.75 0.26
C PHE A 115 3.04 -5.14 0.75
N ARG A 116 3.66 -4.24 -0.02
CA ARG A 116 4.81 -3.47 0.47
C ARG A 116 4.39 -2.49 1.58
N GLU A 117 3.24 -1.84 1.45
CA GLU A 117 2.66 -1.01 2.51
C GLU A 117 2.48 -1.82 3.80
N PHE A 118 1.93 -3.03 3.73
CA PHE A 118 1.80 -3.91 4.89
C PHE A 118 3.15 -4.24 5.55
N GLN A 119 4.20 -4.49 4.76
CA GLN A 119 5.54 -4.70 5.31
C GLN A 119 6.07 -3.46 6.04
N LEU A 120 5.80 -2.26 5.52
CA LEU A 120 6.20 -1.00 6.13
C LEU A 120 5.41 -0.71 7.41
N MET A 121 4.12 -1.02 7.44
CA MET A 121 3.30 -0.94 8.66
C MET A 121 3.78 -1.92 9.72
N LYS A 122 4.16 -3.15 9.34
CA LYS A 122 4.82 -4.11 10.25
C LYS A 122 6.17 -3.58 10.75
N GLN A 123 6.96 -2.98 9.88
CA GLN A 123 8.24 -2.33 10.25
C GLN A 123 8.03 -1.15 11.21
N ALA A 124 6.92 -0.42 11.10
CA ALA A 124 6.52 0.59 12.08
C ALA A 124 6.12 -0.01 13.44
N GLY A 125 5.86 -1.32 13.51
CA GLY A 125 5.53 -2.03 14.75
C GLY A 125 4.06 -2.37 14.91
N LEU A 126 3.25 -2.27 13.84
CA LEU A 126 1.88 -2.79 13.86
C LEU A 126 1.91 -4.33 13.78
N THR A 127 1.03 -4.98 14.54
CA THR A 127 0.83 -6.43 14.47
C THR A 127 0.13 -6.81 13.17
N PRO A 128 0.26 -8.06 12.68
CA PRO A 128 -0.47 -8.52 11.50
C PRO A 128 -1.99 -8.31 11.62
N MET A 129 -2.58 -8.53 12.80
CA MET A 129 -4.01 -8.29 13.03
C MET A 129 -4.38 -6.82 12.85
N GLN A 130 -3.59 -5.88 13.40
CA GLN A 130 -3.82 -4.44 13.22
C GLN A 130 -3.74 -4.05 11.74
N ILE A 131 -2.77 -4.60 10.99
CA ILE A 131 -2.63 -4.32 9.56
C ILE A 131 -3.83 -4.83 8.77
N LEU A 132 -4.32 -6.04 9.06
CA LEU A 132 -5.54 -6.57 8.44
C LEU A 132 -6.76 -5.71 8.76
N GLN A 133 -6.91 -5.22 10.00
CA GLN A 133 -7.96 -4.27 10.36
C GLN A 133 -7.84 -2.95 9.59
N CYS A 134 -6.62 -2.43 9.42
CA CYS A 134 -6.34 -1.24 8.61
C CYS A 134 -6.81 -1.41 7.16
N ALA A 135 -6.60 -2.59 6.57
CA ALA A 135 -6.97 -2.90 5.20
C ALA A 135 -8.45 -3.28 5.01
N THR A 136 -9.19 -3.51 6.10
CA THR A 136 -10.58 -3.99 6.05
C THR A 136 -11.52 -3.07 6.82
N VAL A 137 -11.84 -3.37 8.08
CA VAL A 137 -12.85 -2.67 8.87
C VAL A 137 -12.53 -1.18 9.10
N ASN A 138 -11.26 -0.79 9.15
CA ASN A 138 -10.91 0.63 9.27
C ASN A 138 -11.02 1.36 7.93
N ALA A 139 -10.57 0.74 6.82
CA ALA A 139 -10.77 1.29 5.48
C ALA A 139 -12.26 1.42 5.14
N ALA A 140 -13.11 0.50 5.62
CA ALA A 140 -14.57 0.56 5.46
C ALA A 140 -15.17 1.89 5.97
N LYS A 141 -14.59 2.47 7.04
CA LYS A 141 -15.05 3.73 7.62
C LYS A 141 -14.87 4.93 6.68
N LEU A 142 -13.93 4.86 5.72
CA LEU A 142 -13.74 5.91 4.71
C LEU A 142 -14.94 6.05 3.76
N PHE A 143 -15.64 4.96 3.48
CA PHE A 143 -16.82 4.98 2.61
C PHE A 143 -18.02 5.65 3.26
N GLY A 144 -18.11 5.59 4.60
CA GLY A 144 -19.27 6.08 5.35
C GLY A 144 -20.60 5.42 4.94
N GLY A 145 -21.70 5.91 5.52
CA GLY A 145 -23.06 5.53 5.13
C GLY A 145 -23.35 4.03 5.11
N GLU A 146 -24.27 3.63 4.25
CA GLU A 146 -24.69 2.23 4.10
C GLU A 146 -23.60 1.33 3.52
N THR A 147 -22.80 1.85 2.58
CA THR A 147 -21.71 1.08 1.96
C THR A 147 -20.65 0.71 2.99
N GLY A 148 -20.17 1.69 3.77
CA GLY A 148 -19.18 1.46 4.82
C GLY A 148 -19.67 0.49 5.90
N ALA A 149 -20.98 0.47 6.17
CA ALA A 149 -21.58 -0.47 7.12
C ALA A 149 -21.58 -1.93 6.64
N ARG A 150 -21.42 -2.17 5.32
CA ARG A 150 -21.55 -3.47 4.65
C ARG A 150 -20.25 -4.03 4.09
N VAL A 151 -19.11 -3.37 4.28
CA VAL A 151 -17.78 -3.82 3.78
C VAL A 151 -16.76 -3.97 4.90
N GLY A 152 -15.68 -4.71 4.63
CA GLY A 152 -14.52 -4.81 5.53
C GLY A 152 -14.73 -5.70 6.76
N LYS A 153 -15.84 -6.45 6.84
CA LYS A 153 -16.11 -7.42 7.90
C LYS A 153 -16.94 -8.59 7.37
N ILE A 154 -16.86 -9.73 8.05
CA ILE A 154 -17.66 -10.92 7.76
C ILE A 154 -18.81 -10.96 8.77
N ASP A 155 -19.99 -10.55 8.32
CA ASP A 155 -21.20 -10.49 9.15
C ASP A 155 -22.46 -10.57 8.27
N ASN A 156 -23.58 -10.97 8.86
CA ASN A 156 -24.85 -11.03 8.16
C ASN A 156 -25.24 -9.65 7.61
N GLY A 157 -25.68 -9.59 6.35
CA GLY A 157 -26.07 -8.35 5.66
C GLY A 157 -24.91 -7.57 5.01
N CYS A 158 -23.65 -7.95 5.25
CA CYS A 158 -22.50 -7.41 4.52
C CYS A 158 -22.43 -7.93 3.09
N PHE A 159 -21.70 -7.23 2.21
CA PHE A 159 -21.37 -7.78 0.90
C PHE A 159 -20.49 -9.02 1.06
N ALA A 160 -20.75 -10.02 0.21
CA ALA A 160 -19.97 -11.25 0.16
C ALA A 160 -18.63 -11.02 -0.56
N ASP A 161 -17.80 -10.18 0.05
CA ASP A 161 -16.46 -9.82 -0.40
C ASP A 161 -15.42 -10.50 0.50
N LEU A 162 -14.69 -11.48 -0.04
CA LEU A 162 -13.76 -12.32 0.72
C LEU A 162 -12.46 -12.52 -0.06
N VAL A 163 -11.36 -12.72 0.67
CA VAL A 163 -10.10 -13.21 0.13
C VAL A 163 -9.72 -14.46 0.91
N ILE A 164 -9.52 -15.57 0.19
CA ILE A 164 -9.10 -16.86 0.76
C ILE A 164 -7.60 -17.01 0.50
N LEU A 165 -6.84 -17.23 1.57
CA LEU A 165 -5.38 -17.35 1.53
C LEU A 165 -4.97 -18.82 1.73
N THR A 166 -3.84 -19.22 1.14
CA THR A 166 -3.25 -20.56 1.35
C THR A 166 -2.40 -20.62 2.61
N SER A 167 -2.05 -19.46 3.17
CA SER A 167 -1.18 -19.32 4.35
C SER A 167 -1.77 -18.34 5.34
N ASN A 168 -1.51 -18.54 6.63
CA ASN A 168 -2.06 -17.71 7.70
C ASN A 168 -1.33 -16.35 7.77
N PRO A 169 -2.03 -15.21 7.56
CA PRO A 169 -1.42 -13.88 7.61
C PRO A 169 -1.09 -13.41 9.04
N LEU A 170 -1.59 -14.10 10.07
CA LEU A 170 -1.26 -13.76 11.46
C LEU A 170 0.14 -14.22 11.88
N ASP A 171 0.68 -15.24 11.21
CA ASP A 171 2.05 -15.73 11.46
C ASP A 171 3.09 -14.78 10.84
N ASP A 172 2.85 -14.37 9.60
CA ASP A 172 3.58 -13.27 8.95
C ASP A 172 2.64 -12.56 7.98
N ILE A 173 2.56 -11.22 8.06
CA ILE A 173 1.73 -10.41 7.16
C ILE A 173 2.15 -10.54 5.69
N LYS A 174 3.36 -11.03 5.38
CA LYS A 174 3.75 -11.43 4.02
C LYS A 174 2.80 -12.46 3.42
N ASN A 175 2.22 -13.34 4.23
CA ASN A 175 1.29 -14.37 3.76
C ASN A 175 -0.04 -13.79 3.26
N ALA A 176 -0.31 -12.49 3.47
CA ALA A 176 -1.49 -11.82 2.91
C ALA A 176 -1.51 -11.81 1.37
N SER A 177 -0.36 -12.00 0.71
CA SER A 177 -0.27 -12.12 -0.75
C SER A 177 -0.42 -13.55 -1.27
N GLU A 178 -0.51 -14.57 -0.40
CA GLU A 178 -0.69 -15.96 -0.83
C GLU A 178 -2.18 -16.26 -1.13
N ILE A 179 -2.73 -15.55 -2.11
CA ILE A 179 -4.14 -15.56 -2.45
C ILE A 179 -4.49 -16.80 -3.28
N HIS A 180 -5.42 -17.60 -2.78
CA HIS A 180 -6.00 -18.73 -3.50
C HIS A 180 -7.23 -18.29 -4.32
N THR A 181 -8.12 -17.51 -3.71
CA THR A 181 -9.42 -17.15 -4.30
C THR A 181 -9.87 -15.80 -3.80
N VAL A 182 -10.50 -15.04 -4.69
CA VAL A 182 -11.22 -13.81 -4.36
C VAL A 182 -12.70 -14.06 -4.59
N VAL A 183 -13.54 -13.66 -3.64
CA VAL A 183 -14.99 -13.62 -3.81
C VAL A 183 -15.41 -12.16 -3.82
N LYS A 184 -16.12 -11.72 -4.85
CA LYS A 184 -16.63 -10.35 -4.97
C LYS A 184 -18.13 -10.39 -5.20
N ASN A 185 -18.90 -9.77 -4.30
CA ASN A 185 -20.36 -9.82 -4.30
C ASN A 185 -20.93 -11.25 -4.46
N GLY A 186 -20.28 -12.23 -3.83
CA GLY A 186 -20.68 -13.65 -3.90
C GLY A 186 -20.25 -14.39 -5.16
N VAL A 187 -19.61 -13.72 -6.12
CA VAL A 187 -19.03 -14.35 -7.31
C VAL A 187 -17.60 -14.78 -7.02
N VAL A 188 -17.28 -16.04 -7.32
CA VAL A 188 -15.98 -16.65 -7.03
C VAL A 188 -15.02 -16.48 -8.20
N TYR A 189 -13.82 -15.99 -7.90
CA TYR A 189 -12.72 -15.80 -8.84
C TYR A 189 -11.46 -16.51 -8.31
N PRO A 190 -11.02 -17.61 -8.94
CA PRO A 190 -9.69 -18.17 -8.70
C PRO A 190 -8.61 -17.12 -8.97
N ALA A 191 -7.59 -17.04 -8.10
CA ALA A 191 -6.53 -16.04 -8.26
C ALA A 191 -5.83 -16.12 -9.64
N SER A 192 -5.67 -17.34 -10.16
CA SER A 192 -5.10 -17.62 -11.48
C SER A 192 -5.90 -17.06 -12.67
N GLN A 193 -7.16 -16.66 -12.47
CA GLN A 193 -7.98 -16.02 -13.50
C GLN A 193 -7.91 -14.49 -13.45
N LEU A 194 -7.51 -13.91 -12.31
CA LEU A 194 -7.42 -12.46 -12.11
C LEU A 194 -6.04 -11.92 -12.49
N ILE A 195 -5.02 -12.76 -12.37
CA ILE A 195 -3.63 -12.40 -12.57
C ILE A 195 -3.21 -13.07 -13.88
N PRO A 196 -2.91 -12.30 -14.95
CA PRO A 196 -2.44 -12.88 -16.20
C PRO A 196 -1.20 -13.74 -15.95
N ALA A 197 -1.07 -14.84 -16.69
CA ALA A 197 0.11 -15.70 -16.60
C ALA A 197 1.38 -14.85 -16.81
N PRO A 198 2.46 -15.07 -16.02
CA PRO A 198 3.70 -14.35 -16.22
C PRO A 198 4.21 -14.57 -17.65
N HIS A 199 4.60 -13.48 -18.31
CA HIS A 199 5.24 -13.48 -19.62
C HIS A 199 6.68 -13.96 -19.54
#